data_AF-A0A1A2CJ00-F1
#
_entry.id   AF-A0A1A2CJ00-F1
#
_cell.length_a   1.000
_cell.length_b   1.000
_cell.length_c   1.000
_cell.angle_alpha   90.00
_cell.angle_beta   90.00
_cell.angle_gamma   90.00
#
_symmetry.space_group_name_H-M   'P 1'
#
loop_
_entity.id
_entity.type
_entity.pdbx_description
1 polymer ?
#
loop_
_entity_poly.entity_id
_entity_poly.type
_entity_poly.pdbx_seq_one_letter_code
_entity_poly.pdbx_strand_id
1 'polypeptide(L)'
;MITFLKRAWVPLVVVVAFAIGAIAVDRLRGVFGSDEIFSSTGSAETIRPFNPKRVTYEVFGPTGTAGSVSYLNKNAEPEQANFTSLPWTYTLTTTIPAVIANVVAQGNSDSIGCRITVNGDVRDEQSSNGHHAQTFCLVKAA
;
A
#
# COMPACT_ATOMS: atom_id res chain seq x y z
N MET A 1 55.24 -35.22 -41.80
CA MET A 1 54.27 -35.69 -40.79
C MET A 1 54.23 -34.86 -39.50
N ILE A 2 55.34 -34.27 -39.03
CA ILE A 2 55.40 -33.56 -37.73
C ILE A 2 54.68 -32.18 -37.73
N THR A 3 54.52 -31.53 -38.90
CA THR A 3 53.88 -30.21 -39.02
C THR A 3 52.36 -30.25 -38.81
N PHE A 4 51.69 -31.34 -39.21
CA PHE A 4 50.26 -31.54 -38.95
C PHE A 4 49.99 -31.79 -37.46
N LEU A 5 50.86 -32.55 -36.77
CA LEU A 5 50.76 -32.75 -35.33
C LEU A 5 50.92 -31.43 -34.54
N LYS A 6 51.83 -30.53 -34.98
CA LYS A 6 51.96 -29.19 -34.36
C LYS A 6 50.77 -28.27 -34.62
N ARG A 7 50.10 -28.39 -35.77
CA ARG A 7 48.98 -27.52 -36.17
C ARG A 7 47.61 -28.04 -35.71
N ALA A 8 47.48 -29.34 -35.47
CA ALA A 8 46.26 -30.00 -35.02
C ALA A 8 46.10 -30.03 -33.49
N TRP A 9 47.13 -29.69 -32.71
CA TRP A 9 47.01 -29.61 -31.25
C TRP A 9 45.94 -28.60 -30.85
N VAL A 10 45.99 -27.39 -31.41
CA VAL A 10 45.06 -26.31 -31.02
C VAL A 10 43.60 -26.72 -31.22
N PRO A 11 43.14 -27.20 -32.40
CA PRO A 11 41.75 -27.64 -32.54
C PRO A 11 41.41 -28.84 -31.65
N LEU A 12 42.33 -29.77 -31.42
CA LEU A 12 42.11 -30.89 -30.51
C LEU A 12 41.90 -30.42 -29.07
N VAL A 13 42.71 -29.48 -28.58
CA VAL A 13 42.55 -28.89 -27.25
C VAL A 13 41.24 -28.12 -27.13
N VAL A 14 40.84 -27.40 -28.18
CA VAL A 14 39.54 -26.69 -28.21
C VAL A 14 38.37 -27.67 -28.10
N VAL A 15 38.40 -28.78 -28.85
CA VAL A 15 37.35 -29.81 -28.80
C VAL A 15 37.28 -30.45 -27.41
N VAL A 16 38.43 -30.78 -26.82
CA VAL A 16 38.49 -31.36 -25.47
C VAL A 16 37.96 -30.37 -24.42
N ALA A 17 38.37 -29.10 -24.48
CA ALA A 17 37.88 -28.06 -23.57
C ALA A 17 36.37 -27.86 -23.69
N PHE A 18 35.84 -27.85 -24.93
CA PHE A 18 34.40 -27.71 -25.18
C PHE A 18 33.61 -28.90 -24.60
N ALA A 19 34.09 -30.14 -24.80
CA ALA A 19 33.46 -31.33 -24.27
C ALA A 19 33.41 -31.31 -22.73
N ILE A 20 34.51 -30.95 -22.08
CA ILE A 20 34.58 -30.83 -20.61
C ILE A 20 33.61 -29.74 -20.11
N GLY A 21 33.58 -28.58 -20.77
CA GLY A 21 32.68 -27.48 -20.43
C GLY A 21 31.20 -27.86 -20.55
N ALA A 22 30.82 -28.54 -21.64
CA ALA A 22 29.46 -28.99 -21.85
C ALA A 22 29.01 -29.98 -20.76
N ILE A 23 29.86 -30.94 -20.42
CA ILE A 23 29.58 -31.91 -19.35
C ILE A 23 29.43 -31.20 -17.99
N ALA A 24 30.31 -30.25 -17.69
CA ALA A 24 30.23 -29.50 -16.43
C ALA A 24 28.92 -28.71 -16.33
N VAL A 25 28.51 -27.99 -17.39
CA VAL A 25 27.25 -27.23 -17.39
C VAL A 25 26.04 -28.14 -17.26
N ASP A 26 26.02 -29.28 -17.95
CA ASP A 26 24.93 -30.26 -17.85
C ASP A 26 24.80 -30.79 -16.42
N ARG A 27 25.93 -31.17 -15.80
CA ARG A 27 25.96 -31.61 -14.39
C ARG A 27 25.53 -30.53 -13.43
N LEU A 28 25.95 -29.28 -13.62
CA LEU A 28 25.51 -28.17 -12.78
C LEU A 28 24.00 -27.94 -12.93
N ARG A 29 23.46 -27.92 -14.15
CA ARG A 29 22.02 -27.76 -14.37
C ARG A 29 21.19 -28.91 -13.80
N GLY A 30 21.73 -30.13 -13.81
CA GLY A 30 21.07 -31.29 -13.22
C GLY A 30 21.11 -31.34 -11.69
N VAL A 31 22.02 -30.62 -11.03
CA VAL A 31 22.14 -30.57 -9.56
C VAL A 31 21.50 -29.30 -8.98
N PHE A 32 21.61 -28.17 -9.68
CA PHE A 32 21.04 -26.90 -9.27
C PHE A 32 19.69 -26.67 -9.97
N GLY A 33 18.60 -27.08 -9.32
CA GLY A 33 17.23 -26.83 -9.79
C GLY A 33 16.48 -28.04 -10.36
N SER A 34 16.97 -29.26 -10.09
CA SER A 34 16.28 -30.52 -10.42
C SER A 34 15.26 -30.97 -9.37
N ASP A 35 15.33 -30.41 -8.17
CA ASP A 35 14.28 -30.56 -7.18
C ASP A 35 13.03 -29.84 -7.70
N GLU A 36 11.90 -30.55 -7.74
CA GLU A 36 10.61 -29.94 -8.04
C GLU A 36 10.40 -28.77 -7.08
N ILE A 37 10.21 -27.57 -7.65
CA ILE A 37 9.77 -26.39 -6.89
C ILE A 37 8.45 -26.81 -6.26
N PHE A 38 8.45 -27.09 -4.95
CA PHE A 38 7.32 -27.59 -4.17
C PHE A 38 5.98 -27.30 -4.85
N SER A 39 5.40 -28.30 -5.50
CA SER A 39 4.05 -28.21 -6.03
C SER A 39 3.13 -28.09 -4.81
N SER A 40 2.78 -26.86 -4.46
CA SER A 40 1.84 -26.54 -3.39
C SER A 40 0.53 -27.25 -3.71
N THR A 41 0.30 -28.40 -3.09
CA THR A 41 -0.96 -29.15 -3.12
C THR A 41 -2.04 -28.51 -2.24
N GLY A 42 -1.71 -27.44 -1.52
CA GLY A 42 -2.68 -26.54 -0.91
C GLY A 42 -3.05 -25.44 -1.91
N SER A 43 -4.35 -25.19 -2.08
CA SER A 43 -4.82 -23.94 -2.67
C SER A 43 -4.03 -22.80 -2.03
N ALA A 44 -3.44 -21.90 -2.83
CA ALA A 44 -2.84 -20.70 -2.28
C ALA A 44 -3.90 -20.01 -1.41
N GLU A 45 -3.77 -20.15 -0.09
CA GLU A 45 -4.64 -19.50 0.88
C GLU A 45 -4.55 -18.03 0.51
N THR A 46 -5.67 -17.45 0.06
CA THR A 46 -5.68 -16.03 -0.31
C THR A 46 -5.20 -15.27 0.91
N ILE A 47 -4.06 -14.60 0.80
CA ILE A 47 -3.52 -13.71 1.85
C ILE A 47 -4.56 -12.60 2.01
N ARG A 48 -5.53 -12.83 2.90
CA ARG A 48 -6.51 -11.85 3.30
C ARG A 48 -5.73 -10.76 4.02
N PRO A 49 -5.91 -9.47 3.68
CA PRO A 49 -5.26 -8.39 4.40
C PRO A 49 -5.56 -8.54 5.90
N PHE A 50 -4.51 -8.85 6.67
CA PHE A 50 -4.65 -9.42 8.00
C PHE A 50 -5.12 -8.40 9.05
N ASN A 51 -5.12 -7.10 8.73
CA ASN A 51 -5.61 -6.04 9.62
C ASN A 51 -6.27 -4.91 8.82
N PRO A 52 -7.59 -4.96 8.60
CA PRO A 52 -8.30 -3.80 8.07
C PRO A 52 -8.17 -2.62 9.03
N LYS A 53 -7.85 -1.44 8.51
CA LYS A 53 -7.83 -0.19 9.26
C LYS A 53 -9.21 0.45 9.26
N ARG A 54 -9.67 0.88 10.43
CA ARG A 54 -10.90 1.64 10.61
C ARG A 54 -10.56 3.10 10.80
N VAL A 55 -11.05 3.95 9.92
CA VAL A 55 -10.84 5.40 9.95
C VAL A 55 -12.19 6.04 10.23
N THR A 56 -12.25 6.89 11.25
CA THR A 56 -13.44 7.66 11.61
C THR A 56 -13.13 9.14 11.49
N TYR A 57 -13.85 9.81 10.58
CA TYR A 57 -13.93 11.25 10.52
C TYR A 57 -15.04 11.72 11.45
N GLU A 58 -14.75 12.74 12.25
CA GLU A 58 -15.71 13.42 13.08
C GLU A 58 -15.56 14.92 12.89
N VAL A 59 -16.68 15.62 12.77
CA VAL A 59 -16.76 17.08 12.79
C VAL A 59 -17.64 17.44 13.97
N PHE A 60 -17.15 18.30 14.86
CA PHE A 60 -17.82 18.66 16.09
C PHE A 60 -17.90 20.18 16.25
N GLY A 61 -18.86 20.64 17.04
CA GLY A 61 -19.14 22.06 17.23
C GLY A 61 -20.49 22.26 17.93
N PRO A 62 -20.99 23.50 17.97
CA PRO A 62 -22.29 23.80 18.57
C PRO A 62 -23.44 22.97 17.96
N THR A 63 -24.39 22.58 18.79
CA THR A 63 -25.60 21.89 18.33
C THR A 63 -26.41 22.81 17.42
N GLY A 64 -26.90 22.29 16.29
CA GLY A 64 -27.64 23.07 15.30
C GLY A 64 -26.77 23.81 14.27
N THR A 65 -25.45 23.66 14.33
CA THR A 65 -24.57 24.11 13.23
C THR A 65 -24.88 23.33 11.96
N ALA A 66 -25.18 24.06 10.88
CA ALA A 66 -25.38 23.52 9.54
C ALA A 66 -24.22 23.93 8.63
N GLY A 67 -23.92 23.09 7.63
CA GLY A 67 -22.77 23.32 6.77
C GLY A 67 -22.48 22.16 5.84
N SER A 68 -21.25 22.15 5.33
CA SER A 68 -20.77 21.13 4.39
C SER A 68 -19.42 20.55 4.84
N VAL A 69 -19.20 19.30 4.46
CA VAL A 69 -17.98 18.55 4.73
C VAL A 69 -17.49 17.90 3.45
N SER A 70 -16.19 17.98 3.20
CA SER A 70 -15.46 17.28 2.15
C SER A 70 -14.48 16.32 2.80
N TYR A 71 -14.52 15.04 2.43
CA TYR A 71 -13.70 14.00 3.05
C TYR A 71 -13.21 12.99 2.00
N LEU A 72 -12.15 12.27 2.31
CA LEU A 72 -11.65 11.19 1.45
C LEU A 72 -12.34 9.86 1.76
N ASN A 73 -12.89 9.21 0.74
CA ASN A 73 -13.49 7.88 0.85
C ASN A 73 -12.42 6.76 0.94
N LYS A 74 -12.86 5.50 0.96
CA LYS A 74 -11.96 4.32 1.08
C LYS A 74 -10.93 4.19 -0.05
N ASN A 75 -11.18 4.82 -1.20
CA ASN A 75 -10.31 4.84 -2.38
C ASN A 75 -9.44 6.12 -2.44
N ALA A 76 -9.46 6.95 -1.39
CA ALA A 76 -8.84 8.28 -1.37
C ALA A 76 -9.41 9.26 -2.41
N GLU A 77 -10.68 9.11 -2.77
CA GLU A 77 -11.41 10.04 -3.63
C GLU A 77 -12.21 11.04 -2.78
N PRO A 78 -12.22 12.34 -3.14
CA PRO A 78 -13.01 13.33 -2.42
C PRO A 78 -14.53 13.09 -2.60
N GLU A 79 -15.24 13.01 -1.49
CA GLU A 79 -16.70 13.02 -1.42
C GLU A 79 -17.18 14.21 -0.59
N GLN A 80 -18.38 14.69 -0.88
CA GLN A 80 -18.99 15.81 -0.16
C GLN A 80 -20.32 15.39 0.46
N ALA A 81 -20.59 15.93 1.65
CA ALA A 81 -21.86 15.78 2.32
C ALA A 81 -22.26 17.12 2.98
N ASN A 82 -23.55 17.30 3.19
CA ASN A 82 -24.09 18.40 3.98
C ASN A 82 -24.53 17.86 5.33
N PHE A 83 -24.41 18.69 6.37
CA PHE A 83 -24.94 18.40 7.71
C PHE A 83 -25.83 19.55 8.17
N THR A 84 -26.89 19.21 8.91
CA THR A 84 -27.85 20.18 9.48
C THR A 84 -27.65 20.37 10.98
N SER A 85 -26.84 19.52 11.60
CA SER A 85 -26.43 19.62 13.00
C SER A 85 -25.09 18.91 13.19
N LEU A 86 -24.35 19.30 14.22
CA LEU A 86 -23.13 18.64 14.67
C LEU A 86 -23.41 17.86 15.98
N PRO A 87 -22.67 16.77 16.24
CA PRO A 87 -21.54 16.25 15.47
C PRO A 87 -21.93 15.47 14.20
N TRP A 88 -21.11 15.57 13.16
CA TRP A 88 -21.18 14.71 11.97
C TRP A 88 -20.08 13.65 12.05
N THR A 89 -20.37 12.42 11.64
CA THR A 89 -19.41 11.31 11.73
C THR A 89 -19.51 10.39 10.51
N TYR A 90 -18.36 9.97 9.98
CA TYR A 90 -18.27 8.99 8.91
C TYR A 90 -17.14 7.99 9.19
N THR A 91 -17.43 6.69 9.09
CA THR A 91 -16.44 5.64 9.34
C THR A 91 -16.26 4.77 8.11
N LEU A 92 -15.02 4.64 7.65
CA LEU A 92 -14.62 3.75 6.56
C LEU A 92 -13.68 2.66 7.06
N THR A 93 -13.68 1.54 6.35
CA THR A 93 -12.76 0.42 6.59
C THR A 93 -11.98 0.15 5.31
N THR A 94 -10.65 0.09 5.41
CA THR A 94 -9.76 -0.12 4.27
C THR A 94 -8.65 -1.11 4.60
N THR A 95 -8.18 -1.84 3.60
CA THR A 95 -7.05 -2.78 3.70
C THR A 95 -5.75 -2.17 3.19
N ILE A 96 -5.77 -0.89 2.80
CA ILE A 96 -4.58 -0.16 2.35
C ILE A 96 -3.66 0.08 3.56
N PRO A 97 -2.39 -0.37 3.53
CA PRO A 97 -1.49 -0.28 4.68
C PRO A 97 -1.14 1.14 5.11
N ALA A 98 -1.06 2.08 4.17
CA ALA A 98 -0.80 3.50 4.43
C ALA A 98 -2.05 4.30 4.09
N VAL A 99 -2.81 4.69 5.13
CA VAL A 99 -4.04 5.46 4.94
C VAL A 99 -3.70 6.93 4.85
N ILE A 100 -4.20 7.57 3.78
CA ILE A 100 -4.32 9.03 3.68
C ILE A 100 -5.76 9.37 4.02
N ALA A 101 -5.95 10.21 5.03
CA ALA A 101 -7.26 10.63 5.50
C ALA A 101 -7.29 12.15 5.61
N ASN A 102 -8.27 12.77 4.98
CA ASN A 102 -8.42 14.23 4.98
C ASN A 102 -9.90 14.54 5.13
N VAL A 103 -10.21 15.50 6.01
CA VAL A 103 -11.55 16.05 6.18
C VAL A 103 -11.45 17.56 6.30
N VAL A 104 -12.31 18.27 5.57
CA VAL A 104 -12.48 19.71 5.63
C VAL A 104 -13.94 19.98 5.89
N ALA A 105 -14.24 20.81 6.88
CA ALA A 105 -15.61 21.15 7.22
C ALA A 105 -15.76 22.67 7.37
N GLN A 106 -16.90 23.17 6.90
CA GLN A 106 -17.31 24.55 7.07
C GLN A 106 -18.71 24.58 7.66
N GLY A 107 -18.90 25.34 8.74
CA GLY A 107 -20.18 25.51 9.40
C GLY A 107 -20.62 26.97 9.42
N ASN A 108 -21.88 27.20 9.77
CA ASN A 108 -22.44 28.54 10.00
C ASN A 108 -22.21 29.06 11.44
N SER A 109 -21.57 28.29 12.33
CA SER A 109 -21.22 28.71 13.69
C SER A 109 -19.86 29.41 13.75
N ASP A 110 -19.61 30.08 14.87
CA ASP A 110 -18.34 30.78 15.14
C ASP A 110 -17.20 29.84 15.59
N SER A 111 -17.49 28.54 15.75
CA SER A 111 -16.52 27.51 16.13
C SER A 111 -16.87 26.19 15.47
N ILE A 112 -15.85 25.49 14.97
CA ILE A 112 -15.96 24.14 14.42
C ILE A 112 -14.64 23.39 14.64
N GLY A 113 -14.72 22.09 14.91
CA GLY A 113 -13.58 21.20 15.03
C GLY A 113 -13.73 19.95 14.19
N CYS A 114 -12.60 19.31 13.91
CA CYS A 114 -12.55 18.00 13.28
C CYS A 114 -11.63 17.08 14.07
N ARG A 115 -11.89 15.78 13.99
CA ARG A 115 -11.07 14.71 14.56
C ARG A 115 -11.01 13.54 13.59
N ILE A 116 -9.82 13.00 13.39
CA ILE A 116 -9.56 11.77 12.63
C ILE A 116 -9.06 10.73 13.61
N THR A 117 -9.81 9.63 13.72
CA THR A 117 -9.44 8.48 14.55
C THR A 117 -9.10 7.30 13.67
N VAL A 118 -7.96 6.64 13.90
CA VAL A 118 -7.55 5.42 13.19
C VAL A 118 -7.37 4.31 14.19
N ASN A 119 -8.17 3.23 14.05
CA ASN A 119 -8.19 2.09 14.96
C ASN A 119 -8.44 2.46 16.44
N GLY A 120 -9.19 3.55 16.69
CA GLY A 120 -9.48 4.05 18.03
C GLY A 120 -8.49 5.10 18.54
N ASP A 121 -7.36 5.31 17.86
CA ASP A 121 -6.39 6.34 18.23
C ASP A 121 -6.67 7.64 17.48
N VAL A 122 -6.75 8.76 18.19
CA VAL A 122 -6.80 10.09 17.57
C VAL A 122 -5.46 10.37 16.89
N ARG A 123 -5.50 10.59 15.57
CA ARG A 123 -4.31 10.87 14.76
C ARG A 123 -4.16 12.33 14.41
N ASP A 124 -5.28 13.04 14.29
CA ASP A 124 -5.31 14.48 14.10
C ASP A 124 -6.61 15.04 14.68
N GLU A 125 -6.53 16.17 15.36
CA GLU A 125 -7.68 16.90 15.91
C GLU A 125 -7.37 18.39 15.87
N GLN A 126 -8.26 19.15 15.25
CA GLN A 126 -8.08 20.58 15.04
C GLN A 126 -9.38 21.31 15.31
N SER A 127 -9.28 22.50 15.89
CA SER A 127 -10.40 23.40 16.14
C SER A 127 -10.11 24.78 15.56
N SER A 128 -11.13 25.41 14.99
CA SER A 128 -11.05 26.73 14.40
C SER A 128 -12.21 27.60 14.89
N ASN A 129 -11.93 28.89 15.08
CA ASN A 129 -12.91 29.89 15.49
C ASN A 129 -12.95 31.04 14.48
N GLY A 130 -14.13 31.62 14.28
CA GLY A 130 -14.37 32.74 13.36
C GLY A 130 -15.74 32.65 12.72
N HIS A 131 -16.22 33.75 12.14
CA HIS A 131 -17.52 33.76 11.45
C HIS A 131 -17.55 32.75 10.31
N HIS A 132 -18.55 31.86 10.32
CA HIS A 132 -18.62 30.71 9.41
C HIS A 132 -17.34 29.86 9.45
N ALA A 133 -17.02 29.39 10.66
CA ALA A 133 -15.75 28.72 10.93
C ALA A 133 -15.52 27.55 9.97
N GLN A 134 -14.26 27.42 9.55
CA GLN A 134 -13.77 26.32 8.72
C GLN A 134 -12.60 25.63 9.43
N THR A 135 -12.58 24.31 9.40
CA THR A 135 -11.50 23.47 9.94
C THR A 135 -11.06 22.43 8.92
N PHE A 136 -9.85 21.91 9.10
CA PHE A 136 -9.33 20.78 8.33
C PHE A 136 -8.47 19.88 9.22
N CYS A 137 -8.54 18.57 8.96
CA CYS A 137 -7.71 17.56 9.60
C CYS A 137 -7.10 16.67 8.51
N LEU A 138 -5.83 16.31 8.66
CA LEU A 138 -5.06 15.56 7.67
C LEU A 138 -4.13 14.55 8.33
N VAL A 139 -4.29 13.29 7.96
CA VAL A 139 -3.37 12.18 8.25
C VAL A 139 -2.71 11.74 6.96
N LYS A 140 -1.38 11.82 6.90
CA LYS A 140 -0.59 11.51 5.69
C LYS A 140 -0.19 10.03 5.59
N ALA A 141 0.00 9.38 6.72
CA ALA A 141 0.32 7.96 6.82
C ALA A 141 0.06 7.48 8.25
N ALA A 142 -1.03 6.73 8.43
CA ALA A 142 -1.34 6.00 9.66
C ALA A 142 -1.49 4.51 9.38
#